data_AF-A0A3L7VJE6-F1
#
_entry.id   AF-A0A3L7VJE6-F1
#
_cell.length_a   1.000
_cell.length_b   1.000
_cell.length_c   1.000
_cell.angle_alpha   90.00
_cell.angle_beta   90.00
_cell.angle_gamma   90.00
#
_symmetry.space_group_name_H-M   'P 1'
#
loop_
_entity.id
_entity.type
_entity.pdbx_description
1 polymer ?
#
loop_
_entity_poly.entity_id
_entity_poly.type
_entity_poly.pdbx_seq_one_letter_code
_entity_poly.pdbx_strand_id
1 'polypeptide(L)'
;MADVQARQFQEGWDMNANRDEQDSGGVVQEWAGWFRDCPALTPLTVAGLLTFGGAVLAGQLPEGFRGLWSLIIALFLGLASQFVIRDWLNEINQRLVAVGVLCLVGLLQVGSTLWIIPHSDDPARNWDTIKNLGFVLGGVPVFGAFLILMPLLFRKVILICLVCFHFVGILSAVTSVDPPGTHAPWVSTFLWVKIYRPYLHFLYMNNAYHFYSPEPGPATLVWYRIDYSDGKSRWIRIPHRGDSPMPLLYQRTLSVGEAVNMANGYTPVHFYSELLPKRTASGLENSPQIPPLPSDIQSGLAYREPQPHVKSILSSYARHIAKNYAHPEDNPKATITKIRIYRITHSILAAPDLARGVSPLDPSTFIPYFYGDYDANGKMLDDKDGFLWFAFPIYNAAELRRRNPDGLLPSCLDYFVLHSGLDLAKEKK
;
A
#
# COMPACT_ATOMS: atom_id res chain seq x y z
N MET A 1 45.38 29.87 91.59
CA MET A 1 44.49 28.68 91.62
C MET A 1 43.05 28.96 91.17
N ALA A 2 42.68 30.18 90.74
CA ALA A 2 41.40 30.43 90.04
C ALA A 2 41.49 30.33 88.51
N ASP A 3 42.71 30.23 87.96
CA ASP A 3 42.97 30.33 86.51
C ASP A 3 43.07 28.95 85.80
N VAL A 4 43.02 27.86 86.58
CA VAL A 4 43.09 26.49 86.05
C VAL A 4 41.70 25.88 85.85
N GLN A 5 40.69 26.30 86.64
CA GLN A 5 39.30 25.85 86.44
C GLN A 5 38.55 26.61 85.34
N ALA A 6 38.96 27.82 84.99
CA ALA A 6 38.38 28.55 83.86
C ALA A 6 38.78 27.95 82.50
N ARG A 7 40.00 27.40 82.37
CA ARG A 7 40.46 26.77 81.11
C ARG A 7 39.81 25.42 80.83
N GLN A 8 39.50 24.63 81.86
CA GLN A 8 38.84 23.33 81.66
C GLN A 8 37.35 23.46 81.29
N PHE A 9 36.69 24.58 81.58
CA PHE A 9 35.29 24.80 81.17
C PHE A 9 35.19 25.32 79.73
N GLN A 10 36.22 25.99 79.22
CA GLN A 10 36.25 26.55 77.86
C GLN A 10 36.62 25.48 76.81
N GLU A 11 37.53 24.55 77.14
CA GLU A 11 37.89 23.42 76.26
C GLU A 11 36.76 22.38 76.12
N GLY A 12 35.83 22.31 77.07
CA GLY A 12 34.67 21.41 77.01
C GLY A 12 33.50 21.93 76.16
N TRP A 13 33.39 23.24 75.97
CA TRP A 13 32.32 23.85 75.16
C TRP A 13 32.65 23.87 73.66
N ASP A 14 33.92 24.06 73.31
CA ASP A 14 34.37 24.08 71.90
C ASP A 14 34.36 22.69 71.24
N MET A 15 34.33 21.59 72.01
CA MET A 15 34.26 20.23 71.44
C MET A 15 32.84 19.76 71.11
N ASN A 16 31.78 20.43 71.58
CA ASN A 16 30.40 20.07 71.23
C ASN A 16 29.73 21.05 70.25
N ALA A 17 30.24 22.26 70.08
CA ALA A 17 29.71 23.20 69.09
C ALA A 17 30.08 22.84 67.63
N ASN A 18 31.09 21.99 67.42
CA ASN A 18 31.54 21.56 66.08
C ASN A 18 31.00 20.19 65.64
N ARG A 19 30.16 19.51 66.45
CA ARG A 19 29.64 18.17 66.10
C ARG A 19 28.27 18.19 65.43
N ASP A 20 27.49 19.24 65.61
CA ASP A 20 26.13 19.32 65.04
C ASP A 20 26.07 20.00 63.67
N GLU A 21 27.18 20.62 63.19
CA GLU A 21 27.25 21.23 61.86
C GLU A 21 27.93 20.35 60.80
N GLN A 22 28.45 19.18 61.19
CA GLN A 22 29.15 18.27 60.28
C GLN A 22 28.29 17.12 59.73
N ASP A 23 27.09 16.88 60.28
CA ASP A 23 26.28 15.70 59.93
C ASP A 23 25.06 16.01 59.03
N SER A 24 24.83 17.26 58.66
CA SER A 24 23.80 17.62 57.64
C SER A 24 24.39 17.90 56.24
N GLY A 25 25.71 18.09 56.15
CA GLY A 25 26.44 18.28 54.88
C GLY A 25 26.90 16.97 54.22
N GLY A 26 26.98 15.88 54.98
CA GLY A 26 27.48 14.58 54.51
C GLY A 26 26.62 13.97 53.41
N VAL A 27 25.30 14.04 53.53
CA VAL A 27 24.40 13.51 52.51
C VAL A 27 24.46 14.35 51.23
N VAL A 28 24.45 15.69 51.30
CA VAL A 28 24.47 16.49 50.07
C VAL A 28 25.83 16.45 49.37
N GLN A 29 26.95 16.35 50.12
CA GLN A 29 28.29 16.20 49.53
C GLN A 29 28.59 14.78 49.04
N GLU A 30 28.10 13.72 49.70
CA GLU A 30 28.17 12.35 49.15
C GLU A 30 27.39 12.24 47.85
N TRP A 31 26.20 12.83 47.77
CA TRP A 31 25.39 12.80 46.55
C TRP A 31 26.02 13.65 45.44
N ALA A 32 26.58 14.82 45.76
CA ALA A 32 27.30 15.65 44.79
C ALA A 32 28.61 14.99 44.30
N GLY A 33 29.30 14.22 45.16
CA GLY A 33 30.42 13.37 44.78
C GLY A 33 29.99 12.23 43.87
N TRP A 34 28.88 11.56 44.20
CA TRP A 34 28.30 10.48 43.38
C TRP A 34 27.90 10.96 41.97
N PHE A 35 27.36 12.18 41.84
CA PHE A 35 27.06 12.79 40.53
C PHE A 35 28.30 13.25 39.76
N ARG A 36 29.39 13.59 40.46
CA ARG A 36 30.67 14.00 39.86
C ARG A 36 31.46 12.79 39.35
N ASP A 37 31.36 11.66 40.05
CA ASP A 37 32.11 10.43 39.76
C ASP A 37 31.33 9.41 38.90
N CYS A 38 30.02 9.62 38.70
CA CYS A 38 29.22 8.92 37.69
C CYS A 38 28.75 9.87 36.58
N PRO A 39 29.62 10.25 35.62
CA PRO A 39 29.25 11.12 34.49
C PRO A 39 28.16 10.55 33.57
N ALA A 40 27.78 9.29 33.76
CA ALA A 40 26.68 8.64 33.04
C ALA A 40 25.28 8.89 33.64
N LEU A 41 25.20 9.19 34.94
CA LEU A 41 23.93 9.32 35.63
C LEU A 41 23.21 10.62 35.26
N THR A 42 23.93 11.72 35.11
CA THR A 42 23.36 13.03 34.70
C THR A 42 22.66 12.98 33.34
N PRO A 43 23.28 12.52 32.24
CA PRO A 43 22.63 12.45 30.93
C PRO A 43 21.50 11.40 30.86
N LEU A 44 21.58 10.28 31.57
CA LEU A 44 20.48 9.31 31.66
C LEU A 44 19.29 9.84 32.47
N THR A 45 19.56 10.60 33.53
CA THR A 45 18.52 11.23 34.35
C THR A 45 17.88 12.39 33.61
N VAL A 46 18.65 13.21 32.87
CA VAL A 46 18.13 14.25 31.98
C VAL A 46 17.33 13.63 30.83
N ALA A 47 17.83 12.56 30.19
CA ALA A 47 17.09 11.85 29.15
C ALA A 47 15.81 11.23 29.70
N GLY A 48 15.84 10.60 30.88
CA GLY A 48 14.67 10.06 31.56
C GLY A 48 13.64 11.13 31.92
N LEU A 49 14.07 12.28 32.44
CA LEU A 49 13.21 13.42 32.76
C LEU A 49 12.61 14.07 31.51
N LEU A 50 13.38 14.20 30.42
CA LEU A 50 12.88 14.70 29.13
C LEU A 50 11.91 13.72 28.47
N THR A 51 12.14 12.42 28.61
CA THR A 51 11.26 11.34 28.11
C THR A 51 9.95 11.36 28.90
N PHE A 52 10.01 11.46 30.22
CA PHE A 52 8.84 11.53 31.09
C PHE A 52 8.03 12.81 30.84
N GLY A 53 8.69 13.97 30.80
CA GLY A 53 8.05 15.24 30.46
C GLY A 53 7.47 15.25 29.05
N GLY A 54 8.17 14.68 28.07
CA GLY A 54 7.70 14.52 26.69
C GLY A 54 6.49 13.59 26.58
N ALA A 55 6.45 12.48 27.34
CA ALA A 55 5.31 11.57 27.37
C ALA A 55 4.06 12.20 28.01
N VAL A 56 4.24 12.97 29.09
CA VAL A 56 3.16 13.72 29.74
C VAL A 56 2.59 14.79 28.80
N LEU A 57 3.46 15.52 28.09
CA LEU A 57 3.05 16.53 27.10
C LEU A 57 2.42 15.90 25.85
N ALA A 58 2.89 14.73 25.42
CA ALA A 58 2.33 13.99 24.28
C ALA A 58 0.88 13.52 24.53
N GLY A 59 0.50 13.26 25.79
CA GLY A 59 -0.88 12.98 26.17
C GLY A 59 -1.86 14.13 25.87
N GLN A 60 -1.35 15.36 25.68
CA GLN A 60 -2.16 16.54 25.34
C GLN A 60 -2.14 16.90 23.85
N LEU A 61 -1.32 16.23 23.04
CA LEU A 61 -1.23 16.49 21.60
C LEU A 61 -2.40 15.84 20.84
N PRO A 62 -2.84 16.41 19.70
CA PRO A 62 -3.77 15.76 18.78
C PRO A 62 -3.26 14.38 18.35
N GLU A 63 -4.15 13.41 18.13
CA GLU A 63 -3.79 12.00 17.90
C GLU A 63 -2.74 11.79 16.79
N GLY A 64 -2.77 12.59 15.72
CA GLY A 64 -1.79 12.51 14.63
C GLY A 64 -0.36 12.91 15.01
N PHE A 65 -0.16 13.70 16.07
CA PHE A 65 1.16 14.18 16.51
C PHE A 65 1.82 13.29 17.57
N ARG A 66 1.05 12.42 18.22
CA ARG A 66 1.56 11.54 19.29
C ARG A 66 2.58 10.53 18.76
N GLY A 67 2.30 9.91 17.61
CA GLY A 67 3.20 8.94 16.99
C GLY A 67 4.54 9.55 16.57
N LEU A 68 4.53 10.76 16.01
CA LEU A 68 5.75 11.48 15.63
C LEU A 68 6.61 11.82 16.85
N TRP A 69 5.97 12.23 17.95
CA TRP A 69 6.66 12.56 19.20
C TRP A 69 7.28 11.36 19.89
N SER A 70 6.61 10.21 19.91
CA SER A 70 7.18 8.95 20.42
C SER A 70 8.44 8.54 19.65
N LEU A 71 8.44 8.74 18.33
CA LEU A 71 9.58 8.44 17.48
C LEU A 71 10.78 9.35 17.75
N ILE A 72 10.54 10.65 17.95
CA ILE A 72 11.56 11.66 18.29
C ILE A 72 12.21 11.31 19.64
N ILE A 73 11.41 10.99 20.65
CA ILE A 73 11.91 10.61 21.98
C ILE A 73 12.78 9.34 21.92
N ALA A 74 12.35 8.33 21.16
CA ALA A 74 13.13 7.11 20.97
C ALA A 74 14.49 7.37 20.28
N LEU A 75 14.52 8.27 19.29
CA LEU A 75 15.75 8.69 18.59
C LEU A 75 16.73 9.42 19.51
N PHE A 76 16.23 10.35 20.34
CA PHE A 76 17.08 11.09 21.28
C PHE A 76 17.63 10.20 22.40
N LEU A 77 16.87 9.21 22.89
CA LEU A 77 17.37 8.20 23.82
C LEU A 77 18.45 7.31 23.19
N GLY A 78 18.27 6.93 21.92
CA GLY A 78 19.28 6.19 21.16
C GLY A 78 20.59 6.96 20.97
N LEU A 79 20.51 8.28 20.71
CA LEU A 79 21.69 9.13 20.55
C LEU A 79 22.38 9.47 21.88
N ALA A 80 21.62 9.75 22.94
CA ALA A 80 22.17 10.07 24.25
C ALA A 80 22.94 8.87 24.86
N SER A 81 22.44 7.65 24.65
CA SER A 81 23.12 6.43 25.12
C SER A 81 24.46 6.15 24.41
N GLN A 82 24.67 6.67 23.20
CA GLN A 82 25.91 6.50 22.43
C GLN A 82 27.06 7.40 22.94
N PHE A 83 26.75 8.61 23.45
CA PHE A 83 27.78 9.58 23.86
C PHE A 83 28.34 9.34 25.26
N VAL A 84 27.61 8.64 26.12
CA VAL A 84 27.92 8.50 27.55
C VAL A 84 28.86 7.33 27.86
N ILE A 85 28.99 6.37 26.94
CA ILE A 85 29.58 5.04 27.21
C ILE A 85 30.62 4.70 26.13
N ARG A 86 31.47 5.67 25.80
CA ARG A 86 32.50 5.48 24.77
C ARG A 86 33.86 5.07 25.33
N ASP A 87 34.18 5.40 26.59
CA ASP A 87 35.58 5.35 27.05
C ASP A 87 35.93 4.37 28.18
N TRP A 88 34.99 3.57 28.74
CA TRP A 88 35.31 2.82 29.97
C TRP A 88 35.36 1.27 29.92
N LEU A 89 34.62 0.52 29.07
CA LEU A 89 34.67 -0.97 29.07
C LEU A 89 34.29 -1.59 27.70
N ASN A 90 35.29 -1.91 26.87
CA ASN A 90 35.24 -1.80 25.40
C ASN A 90 34.69 -2.98 24.56
N GLU A 91 33.91 -3.94 25.07
CA GLU A 91 33.19 -4.85 24.15
C GLU A 91 31.92 -5.49 24.75
N ILE A 92 31.97 -5.94 26.00
CA ILE A 92 30.84 -6.57 26.68
C ILE A 92 29.77 -5.52 27.04
N ASN A 93 30.18 -4.34 27.52
CA ASN A 93 29.23 -3.27 27.82
C ASN A 93 28.60 -2.68 26.56
N GLN A 94 29.33 -2.59 25.45
CA GLN A 94 28.74 -2.12 24.19
C GLN A 94 27.62 -3.03 23.69
N ARG A 95 27.77 -4.36 23.85
CA ARG A 95 26.71 -5.32 23.51
C ARG A 95 25.51 -5.17 24.45
N LEU A 96 25.73 -5.09 25.75
CA LEU A 96 24.65 -4.93 26.73
C LEU A 96 23.91 -3.59 26.58
N VAL A 97 24.63 -2.52 26.25
CA VAL A 97 24.04 -1.21 25.95
C VAL A 97 23.22 -1.27 24.67
N ALA A 98 23.75 -1.84 23.59
CA ALA A 98 23.01 -2.01 22.35
C ALA A 98 21.74 -2.84 22.55
N VAL A 99 21.83 -3.92 23.34
CA VAL A 99 20.68 -4.76 23.73
C VAL A 99 19.67 -3.93 24.53
N GLY A 100 20.11 -3.18 25.53
CA GLY A 100 19.25 -2.34 26.35
C GLY A 100 18.49 -1.31 25.53
N VAL A 101 19.19 -0.63 24.60
CA VAL A 101 18.58 0.34 23.68
C VAL A 101 17.58 -0.32 22.75
N LEU A 102 17.92 -1.45 22.13
CA LEU A 102 17.02 -2.16 21.20
C LEU A 102 15.79 -2.72 21.92
N CYS A 103 15.95 -3.30 23.10
CA CYS A 103 14.83 -3.75 23.93
C CYS A 103 13.93 -2.57 24.34
N LEU A 104 14.51 -1.46 24.77
CA LEU A 104 13.74 -0.27 25.16
C LEU A 104 12.93 0.28 23.97
N VAL A 105 13.58 0.48 22.81
CA VAL A 105 12.91 0.95 21.59
C VAL A 105 11.81 -0.03 21.18
N GLY A 106 12.10 -1.33 21.18
CA GLY A 106 11.13 -2.35 20.80
C GLY A 106 9.92 -2.42 21.72
N LEU A 107 10.14 -2.41 23.04
CA LEU A 107 9.07 -2.45 24.04
C LEU A 107 8.25 -1.16 24.05
N LEU A 108 8.87 0.02 23.90
CA LEU A 108 8.16 1.29 23.76
C LEU A 108 7.30 1.30 22.49
N GLN A 109 7.80 0.77 21.38
CA GLN A 109 7.04 0.68 20.15
C GLN A 109 5.84 -0.27 20.30
N VAL A 110 6.01 -1.47 20.86
CA VAL A 110 4.89 -2.40 21.13
C VAL A 110 3.89 -1.76 22.10
N GLY A 111 4.37 -1.15 23.19
CA GLY A 111 3.52 -0.46 24.16
C GLY A 111 2.74 0.68 23.53
N SER A 112 3.37 1.52 22.70
CA SER A 112 2.69 2.59 21.97
C SER A 112 1.67 2.04 20.99
N THR A 113 1.95 0.91 20.33
CA THR A 113 1.03 0.28 19.38
C THR A 113 -0.21 -0.28 20.09
N LEU A 114 -0.03 -0.87 21.28
CA LEU A 114 -1.11 -1.36 22.14
C LEU A 114 -1.90 -0.22 22.79
N TRP A 115 -1.26 0.94 23.03
CA TRP A 115 -1.88 2.08 23.72
C TRP A 115 -2.60 3.06 22.78
N ILE A 116 -2.04 3.32 21.59
CA ILE A 116 -2.56 4.31 20.62
C ILE A 116 -3.83 3.81 19.94
N ILE A 117 -4.05 2.50 19.87
CA ILE A 117 -5.14 1.94 19.07
C ILE A 117 -6.17 1.33 20.00
N PRO A 118 -7.21 2.10 20.41
CA PRO A 118 -8.30 1.55 21.20
C PRO A 118 -8.85 0.31 20.50
N HIS A 119 -9.20 -0.70 21.30
CA HIS A 119 -10.04 -1.79 20.85
C HIS A 119 -11.40 -1.17 20.49
N SER A 120 -11.56 -0.71 19.26
CA SER A 120 -12.85 -0.26 18.75
C SER A 120 -13.52 -1.44 18.05
N ASP A 121 -14.76 -1.71 18.41
CA ASP A 121 -15.59 -2.69 17.71
C ASP A 121 -15.92 -2.25 16.27
N ASP A 122 -15.63 -0.99 15.90
CA ASP A 122 -15.74 -0.49 14.54
C ASP A 122 -14.55 -0.94 13.67
N PRO A 123 -14.75 -1.84 12.69
CA PRO A 123 -13.69 -2.30 11.81
C PRO A 123 -13.11 -1.19 10.93
N ALA A 124 -13.83 -0.09 10.68
CA ALA A 124 -13.31 1.05 9.93
C ALA A 124 -12.27 1.87 10.73
N ARG A 125 -12.27 1.73 12.07
CA ARG A 125 -11.33 2.36 12.99
C ARG A 125 -10.24 1.41 13.49
N ASN A 126 -10.28 0.13 13.12
CA ASN A 126 -9.19 -0.79 13.36
C ASN A 126 -8.09 -0.58 12.31
N TRP A 127 -7.10 0.24 12.65
CA TRP A 127 -5.90 0.47 11.84
C TRP A 127 -4.96 -0.75 11.91
N ASP A 128 -5.42 -1.90 11.43
CA ASP A 128 -4.68 -3.17 11.53
C ASP A 128 -3.33 -3.11 10.82
N THR A 129 -3.20 -2.31 9.77
CA THR A 129 -1.92 -2.04 9.10
C THR A 129 -0.92 -1.32 10.03
N ILE A 130 -1.37 -0.33 10.82
CA ILE A 130 -0.49 0.34 11.79
C ILE A 130 -0.17 -0.59 12.95
N LYS A 131 -1.13 -1.40 13.43
CA LYS A 131 -0.84 -2.42 14.46
C LYS A 131 0.28 -3.35 13.99
N ASN A 132 0.12 -3.91 12.79
CA ASN A 132 1.11 -4.82 12.20
C ASN A 132 2.47 -4.13 11.99
N LEU A 133 2.48 -2.89 11.49
CA LEU A 133 3.71 -2.11 11.36
C LEU A 133 4.38 -1.89 12.73
N GLY A 134 3.60 -1.52 13.74
CA GLY A 134 4.08 -1.31 15.10
C GLY A 134 4.66 -2.58 15.72
N PHE A 135 4.00 -3.73 15.55
CA PHE A 135 4.53 -5.04 15.98
C PHE A 135 5.83 -5.41 15.26
N VAL A 136 5.95 -5.09 13.97
CA VAL A 136 7.19 -5.32 13.22
C VAL A 136 8.32 -4.41 13.73
N LEU A 137 8.04 -3.10 13.83
CA LEU A 137 9.01 -2.10 14.30
C LEU A 137 9.40 -2.35 15.76
N GLY A 138 8.55 -2.99 16.55
CA GLY A 138 8.86 -3.41 17.92
C GLY A 138 9.58 -4.76 18.01
N GLY A 139 9.09 -5.74 17.26
CA GLY A 139 9.59 -7.12 17.28
C GLY A 139 10.99 -7.26 16.68
N VAL A 140 11.30 -6.54 15.61
CA VAL A 140 12.62 -6.61 14.95
C VAL A 140 13.74 -6.14 15.89
N PRO A 141 13.65 -4.99 16.59
CA PRO A 141 14.63 -4.61 17.61
C PRO A 141 14.77 -5.60 18.75
N VAL A 142 13.66 -6.12 19.30
CA VAL A 142 13.70 -7.13 20.39
C VAL A 142 14.41 -8.40 19.92
N PHE A 143 14.10 -8.88 18.72
CA PHE A 143 14.79 -10.00 18.12
C PHE A 143 16.28 -9.71 17.88
N GLY A 144 16.60 -8.50 17.40
CA GLY A 144 17.98 -8.04 17.24
C GLY A 144 18.76 -8.00 18.56
N ALA A 145 18.14 -7.53 19.63
CA ALA A 145 18.71 -7.53 20.97
C ALA A 145 19.02 -8.97 21.43
N PHE A 146 18.06 -9.88 21.27
CA PHE A 146 18.28 -11.29 21.56
C PHE A 146 19.44 -11.90 20.77
N LEU A 147 19.56 -11.60 19.46
CA LEU A 147 20.69 -12.04 18.64
C LEU A 147 22.04 -11.46 19.08
N ILE A 148 22.07 -10.24 19.62
CA ILE A 148 23.30 -9.62 20.14
C ILE A 148 23.76 -10.29 21.44
N LEU A 149 22.83 -10.77 22.26
CA LEU A 149 23.15 -11.53 23.48
C LEU A 149 23.69 -12.94 23.19
N MET A 150 23.37 -13.51 22.03
CA MET A 150 23.84 -14.84 21.66
C MET A 150 25.35 -14.90 21.39
N PRO A 151 26.00 -16.06 21.67
CA PRO A 151 27.38 -16.29 21.27
C PRO A 151 27.57 -16.14 19.76
N LEU A 152 28.77 -15.72 19.35
CA LEU A 152 29.08 -15.37 17.96
C LEU A 152 28.73 -16.48 16.96
N LEU A 153 28.98 -17.75 17.32
CA LEU A 153 28.67 -18.89 16.48
C LEU A 153 27.17 -19.00 16.21
N PHE A 154 26.33 -18.94 17.24
CA PHE A 154 24.87 -19.01 17.10
C PHE A 154 24.32 -17.84 16.28
N ARG A 155 24.83 -16.62 16.49
CA ARG A 155 24.42 -15.45 15.69
C ARG A 155 24.72 -15.66 14.22
N LYS A 156 25.94 -16.12 13.89
CA LYS A 156 26.33 -16.41 12.49
C LYS A 156 25.43 -17.47 11.87
N VAL A 157 25.17 -18.56 12.58
CA VAL A 157 24.28 -19.64 12.12
C VAL A 157 22.87 -19.10 11.86
N ILE A 158 22.29 -18.32 12.77
CA ILE A 158 20.94 -17.77 12.59
C ILE A 158 20.91 -16.80 11.41
N LEU A 159 21.90 -15.91 11.26
CA LEU A 159 21.97 -14.99 10.13
C LEU A 159 22.08 -15.74 8.79
N ILE A 160 22.90 -16.79 8.72
CA ILE A 160 23.00 -17.65 7.54
C ILE A 160 21.65 -18.33 7.26
N CYS A 161 21.00 -18.88 8.28
CA CYS A 161 19.68 -19.50 8.13
C CYS A 161 18.61 -18.50 7.65
N LEU A 162 18.63 -17.25 8.11
CA LEU A 162 17.71 -16.20 7.65
C LEU A 162 17.97 -15.83 6.19
N VAL A 163 19.24 -15.73 5.79
CA VAL A 163 19.63 -15.50 4.39
C VAL A 163 19.17 -16.67 3.52
N CYS A 164 19.45 -17.91 3.93
CA CYS A 164 18.99 -19.10 3.22
C CYS A 164 17.46 -19.15 3.13
N PHE A 165 16.74 -18.86 4.22
CA PHE A 165 15.28 -18.78 4.24
C PHE A 165 14.77 -17.75 3.23
N HIS A 166 15.38 -16.57 3.16
CA HIS A 166 15.03 -15.54 2.20
C HIS A 166 15.19 -16.02 0.74
N PHE A 167 16.35 -16.58 0.40
CA PHE A 167 16.62 -17.08 -0.95
C PHE A 167 15.80 -18.31 -1.32
N VAL A 168 15.50 -19.20 -0.38
CA VAL A 168 14.56 -20.31 -0.60
C VAL A 168 13.15 -19.77 -0.84
N GLY A 169 12.76 -18.69 -0.16
CA GLY A 169 11.51 -17.99 -0.45
C GLY A 169 11.44 -17.49 -1.89
N ILE A 170 12.48 -16.79 -2.36
CA ILE A 170 12.57 -16.32 -3.74
C ILE A 170 12.51 -17.51 -4.72
N LEU A 171 13.27 -18.58 -4.45
CA LEU A 171 13.29 -19.77 -5.29
C LEU A 171 11.92 -20.49 -5.32
N SER A 172 11.21 -20.52 -4.20
CA SER A 172 9.86 -21.08 -4.12
C SER A 172 8.87 -20.28 -4.97
N ALA A 173 9.02 -18.96 -5.05
CA ALA A 173 8.19 -18.13 -5.92
C ALA A 173 8.33 -18.56 -7.38
N VAL A 174 9.56 -18.72 -7.86
CA VAL A 174 9.86 -19.13 -9.25
C VAL A 174 9.39 -20.56 -9.53
N THR A 175 9.66 -21.49 -8.61
CA THR A 175 9.35 -22.92 -8.82
C THR A 175 7.89 -23.29 -8.53
N SER A 176 7.09 -22.36 -8.00
CA SER A 176 5.65 -22.55 -7.75
C SER A 176 4.76 -22.20 -8.95
N VAL A 177 5.33 -21.68 -10.04
CA VAL A 177 4.60 -21.36 -11.27
C VAL A 177 4.50 -22.61 -12.15
N ASP A 178 3.29 -22.93 -12.61
CA ASP A 178 3.04 -24.06 -13.50
C ASP A 178 3.80 -23.89 -14.84
N PRO A 179 4.68 -24.85 -15.23
CA PRO A 179 5.27 -24.85 -16.56
C PRO A 179 4.22 -25.15 -17.65
N PRO A 180 4.46 -24.76 -18.91
CA PRO A 180 3.55 -25.10 -20.01
C PRO A 180 3.27 -26.62 -20.08
N GLY A 181 2.01 -27.00 -19.94
CA GLY A 181 1.57 -28.40 -20.07
C GLY A 181 1.84 -29.30 -18.86
N THR A 182 2.35 -28.76 -17.73
CA THR A 182 2.61 -29.53 -16.51
C THR A 182 2.28 -28.71 -15.25
N HIS A 183 2.22 -29.35 -14.09
CA HIS A 183 2.02 -28.65 -12.81
C HIS A 183 3.35 -28.42 -12.08
N ALA A 184 3.43 -27.33 -11.31
CA ALA A 184 4.53 -27.07 -10.41
C ALA A 184 4.64 -28.16 -9.33
N PRO A 185 5.86 -28.47 -8.82
CA PRO A 185 6.04 -29.43 -7.74
C PRO A 185 5.23 -29.05 -6.50
N TRP A 186 4.42 -29.99 -5.97
CA TRP A 186 3.54 -29.74 -4.82
C TRP A 186 4.24 -29.11 -3.62
N VAL A 187 5.47 -29.55 -3.31
CA VAL A 187 6.27 -29.01 -2.19
C VAL A 187 6.54 -27.52 -2.41
N SER A 188 6.90 -27.10 -3.62
CA SER A 188 7.15 -25.69 -3.92
C SER A 188 5.88 -24.87 -3.77
N THR A 189 4.77 -25.34 -4.35
CA THR A 189 3.47 -24.68 -4.23
C THR A 189 3.01 -24.56 -2.77
N PHE A 190 3.20 -25.61 -1.96
CA PHE A 190 2.86 -25.60 -0.54
C PHE A 190 3.72 -24.59 0.24
N LEU A 191 5.05 -24.66 0.09
CA LEU A 191 5.99 -23.74 0.75
C LEU A 191 5.71 -22.29 0.35
N TRP A 192 5.47 -22.03 -0.94
CA TRP A 192 5.08 -20.72 -1.44
C TRP A 192 3.78 -20.25 -0.80
N VAL A 193 2.69 -20.99 -0.93
CA VAL A 193 1.36 -20.54 -0.49
C VAL A 193 1.29 -20.36 1.02
N LYS A 194 1.90 -21.26 1.80
CA LYS A 194 1.72 -21.30 3.26
C LYS A 194 2.80 -20.59 4.06
N ILE A 195 4.03 -20.52 3.56
CA ILE A 195 5.18 -20.02 4.33
C ILE A 195 5.76 -18.75 3.69
N TYR A 196 6.18 -18.84 2.43
CA TYR A 196 6.98 -17.78 1.82
C TYR A 196 6.18 -16.63 1.23
N ARG A 197 4.97 -16.85 0.72
CA ARG A 197 4.14 -15.79 0.12
C ARG A 197 3.76 -14.71 1.14
N PRO A 198 3.31 -15.03 2.37
CA PRO A 198 3.07 -14.00 3.39
C PRO A 198 4.34 -13.20 3.73
N TYR A 199 5.49 -13.89 3.89
CA TYR A 199 6.78 -13.28 4.18
C TYR A 199 7.26 -12.35 3.04
N LEU A 200 7.17 -12.79 1.78
CA LEU A 200 7.59 -12.00 0.63
C LEU A 200 6.61 -10.88 0.28
N HIS A 201 5.31 -11.05 0.53
CA HIS A 201 4.36 -9.93 0.50
C HIS A 201 4.74 -8.85 1.51
N PHE A 202 5.08 -9.27 2.73
CA PHE A 202 5.51 -8.35 3.79
C PHE A 202 6.78 -7.56 3.41
N LEU A 203 7.76 -8.22 2.77
CA LEU A 203 8.95 -7.56 2.24
C LEU A 203 8.74 -6.83 0.90
N TYR A 204 7.51 -6.83 0.37
CA TYR A 204 7.19 -6.27 -0.94
C TYR A 204 8.00 -6.88 -2.11
N MET A 205 8.43 -8.14 -1.98
CA MET A 205 9.20 -8.89 -2.97
C MET A 205 8.39 -9.95 -3.74
N ASN A 206 7.08 -9.99 -3.53
CA ASN A 206 6.17 -10.87 -4.27
C ASN A 206 5.95 -10.41 -5.73
N ASN A 207 6.22 -9.13 -6.03
CA ASN A 207 5.92 -8.58 -7.34
C ASN A 207 7.02 -8.92 -8.35
N ALA A 208 6.94 -10.10 -8.95
CA ALA A 208 7.88 -10.58 -9.97
C ALA A 208 7.97 -9.66 -11.21
N TYR A 209 6.98 -8.78 -11.43
CA TYR A 209 7.01 -7.77 -12.48
C TYR A 209 8.22 -6.83 -12.39
N HIS A 210 8.81 -6.63 -11.21
CA HIS A 210 10.01 -5.81 -11.06
C HIS A 210 11.28 -6.45 -11.64
N PHE A 211 11.31 -7.77 -11.81
CA PHE A 211 12.52 -8.50 -12.19
C PHE A 211 12.42 -9.22 -13.55
N TYR A 212 11.21 -9.56 -14.03
CA TYR A 212 11.05 -10.53 -15.12
C TYR A 212 10.02 -10.21 -16.21
N SER A 213 9.47 -9.00 -16.30
CA SER A 213 8.58 -8.65 -17.43
C SER A 213 9.32 -7.80 -18.47
N PRO A 214 10.19 -8.38 -19.33
CA PRO A 214 10.63 -7.69 -20.55
C PRO A 214 9.44 -7.40 -21.48
N GLU A 215 8.35 -8.14 -21.29
CA GLU A 215 7.05 -7.95 -21.93
C GLU A 215 6.02 -7.67 -20.81
N PRO A 216 5.81 -6.41 -20.39
CA PRO A 216 4.69 -6.11 -19.52
C PRO A 216 3.41 -6.64 -20.19
N GLY A 217 2.50 -7.25 -19.43
CA GLY A 217 1.21 -7.63 -19.98
C GLY A 217 0.43 -6.38 -20.43
N PRO A 218 -0.61 -6.54 -21.28
CA PRO A 218 -1.51 -5.45 -21.62
C PRO A 218 -2.02 -4.75 -20.36
N ALA A 219 -1.94 -3.42 -20.31
CA ALA A 219 -2.41 -2.69 -19.14
C ALA A 219 -3.94 -2.68 -19.10
N THR A 220 -4.53 -2.98 -17.95
CA THR A 220 -5.97 -2.83 -17.74
C THR A 220 -6.27 -1.46 -17.16
N LEU A 221 -7.14 -0.71 -17.83
CA LEU A 221 -7.69 0.56 -17.38
C LEU A 221 -9.19 0.42 -17.13
N VAL A 222 -9.77 1.28 -16.30
CA VAL A 222 -11.21 1.37 -16.12
C VAL A 222 -11.67 2.78 -16.46
N TRP A 223 -12.61 2.88 -17.39
CA TRP A 223 -13.18 4.15 -17.81
C TRP A 223 -14.63 4.20 -17.37
N TYR A 224 -15.05 5.39 -16.93
CA TYR A 224 -16.39 5.65 -16.42
C TYR A 224 -17.02 6.77 -17.21
N ARG A 225 -18.28 6.60 -17.60
CA ARG A 225 -19.15 7.68 -18.05
C ARG A 225 -20.24 7.91 -17.02
N ILE A 226 -20.26 9.09 -16.43
CA ILE A 226 -21.31 9.52 -15.51
C ILE A 226 -22.33 10.31 -16.31
N ASP A 227 -23.58 9.87 -16.29
CA ASP A 227 -24.72 10.64 -16.77
C ASP A 227 -25.43 11.29 -15.59
N TYR A 228 -25.76 12.58 -15.73
CA TYR A 228 -26.45 13.37 -14.72
C TYR A 228 -27.90 13.64 -15.13
N SER A 229 -28.74 14.03 -14.16
CA SER A 229 -30.17 14.28 -14.39
C SER A 229 -30.47 15.51 -15.25
N ASP A 230 -29.49 16.41 -15.45
CA ASP A 230 -29.60 17.57 -16.34
C ASP A 230 -29.19 17.28 -17.80
N GLY A 231 -28.92 16.00 -18.12
CA GLY A 231 -28.52 15.54 -19.44
C GLY A 231 -27.04 15.71 -19.76
N LYS A 232 -26.24 16.31 -18.87
CA LYS A 232 -24.79 16.37 -19.03
C LYS A 232 -24.17 15.00 -18.74
N SER A 233 -22.96 14.80 -19.28
CA SER A 233 -22.15 13.62 -18.98
C SER A 233 -20.69 13.99 -18.74
N ARG A 234 -19.99 13.17 -17.95
CA ARG A 234 -18.57 13.32 -17.63
C ARG A 234 -17.83 12.00 -17.78
N TRP A 235 -16.63 12.08 -18.32
CA TRP A 235 -15.71 10.95 -18.45
C TRP A 235 -14.64 10.98 -17.37
N ILE A 236 -14.30 9.80 -16.87
CA ILE A 236 -13.24 9.60 -15.87
C ILE A 236 -12.45 8.36 -16.28
N ARG A 237 -11.13 8.44 -16.19
CA ARG A 237 -10.22 7.33 -16.50
C ARG A 237 -9.41 7.01 -15.26
N ILE A 238 -9.36 5.74 -14.88
CA ILE A 238 -8.56 5.29 -13.74
C ILE A 238 -7.70 4.08 -14.17
N PRO A 239 -6.37 4.16 -14.03
CA PRO A 239 -5.59 5.35 -13.66
C PRO A 239 -5.46 6.37 -14.80
N HIS A 240 -5.39 7.66 -14.47
CA HIS A 240 -5.01 8.72 -15.40
C HIS A 240 -3.70 9.36 -14.95
N ARG A 241 -2.76 9.54 -15.89
CA ARG A 241 -1.42 10.05 -15.55
C ARG A 241 -1.47 11.50 -15.09
N GLY A 242 -2.33 12.33 -15.70
CA GLY A 242 -2.49 13.74 -15.33
C GLY A 242 -3.02 13.94 -13.91
N ASP A 243 -3.76 12.95 -13.38
CA ASP A 243 -4.40 13.02 -12.06
C ASP A 243 -3.47 12.51 -10.95
N SER A 244 -2.31 11.96 -11.31
CA SER A 244 -1.37 11.33 -10.39
C SER A 244 -0.18 12.24 -10.12
N PRO A 245 -0.13 12.99 -8.99
CA PRO A 245 0.98 13.89 -8.68
C PRO A 245 2.33 13.18 -8.57
N MET A 246 2.32 11.89 -8.21
CA MET A 246 3.52 11.07 -8.06
C MET A 246 3.45 9.82 -8.93
N PRO A 247 4.56 9.39 -9.57
CA PRO A 247 4.59 8.18 -10.38
C PRO A 247 4.12 6.92 -9.62
N LEU A 248 4.45 6.83 -8.33
CA LEU A 248 4.04 5.70 -7.49
C LEU A 248 2.53 5.66 -7.28
N LEU A 249 1.84 6.81 -7.22
CA LEU A 249 0.38 6.82 -7.12
C LEU A 249 -0.24 6.23 -8.39
N TYR A 250 0.23 6.66 -9.57
CA TYR A 250 -0.21 6.09 -10.84
C TYR A 250 -0.05 4.57 -10.87
N GLN A 251 1.13 4.07 -10.46
CA GLN A 251 1.40 2.64 -10.36
C GLN A 251 0.48 1.92 -9.38
N ARG A 252 0.21 2.50 -8.20
CA ARG A 252 -0.75 1.93 -7.24
C ARG A 252 -2.16 1.89 -7.83
N THR A 253 -2.56 2.93 -8.56
CA THR A 253 -3.88 2.98 -9.18
C THR A 253 -4.04 2.04 -10.39
N LEU A 254 -2.95 1.54 -10.99
CA LEU A 254 -3.04 0.46 -12.00
C LEU A 254 -3.68 -0.81 -11.41
N SER A 255 -3.48 -1.07 -10.12
CA SER A 255 -4.09 -2.23 -9.45
C SER A 255 -5.63 -2.19 -9.46
N VAL A 256 -6.22 -1.00 -9.59
CA VAL A 256 -7.68 -0.81 -9.69
C VAL A 256 -8.21 -1.45 -10.97
N GLY A 257 -7.50 -1.28 -12.08
CA GLY A 257 -7.82 -1.91 -13.36
C GLY A 257 -7.57 -3.40 -13.34
N GLU A 258 -6.44 -3.85 -12.79
CA GLU A 258 -6.15 -5.28 -12.71
C GLU A 258 -7.12 -6.04 -11.80
N ALA A 259 -7.62 -5.42 -10.73
CA ALA A 259 -8.62 -6.02 -9.85
C ALA A 259 -9.93 -6.39 -10.57
N VAL A 260 -10.22 -5.77 -11.73
CA VAL A 260 -11.41 -6.06 -12.55
C VAL A 260 -11.12 -6.89 -13.82
N ASN A 261 -9.88 -7.34 -13.99
CA ASN A 261 -9.44 -8.16 -15.14
C ASN A 261 -9.70 -9.67 -14.93
N MET A 262 -10.18 -10.08 -13.74
CA MET A 262 -10.46 -11.50 -13.43
C MET A 262 -11.79 -11.95 -14.04
N ALA A 263 -11.70 -12.55 -15.23
CA ALA A 263 -12.84 -13.16 -15.93
C ALA A 263 -13.01 -14.64 -15.56
N ASN A 264 -14.20 -15.19 -15.84
CA ASN A 264 -14.40 -16.63 -15.85
C ASN A 264 -13.51 -17.25 -16.95
N GLY A 265 -12.76 -18.30 -16.61
CA GLY A 265 -11.78 -18.91 -17.52
C GLY A 265 -12.37 -19.75 -18.65
N TYR A 266 -13.71 -19.87 -18.71
CA TYR A 266 -14.41 -20.71 -19.67
C TYR A 266 -15.47 -19.90 -20.40
N THR A 267 -15.56 -20.09 -21.72
CA THR A 267 -16.67 -19.58 -22.51
C THR A 267 -17.97 -20.28 -22.05
N PRO A 268 -19.04 -19.54 -21.70
CA PRO A 268 -20.29 -20.15 -21.28
C PRO A 268 -20.88 -21.08 -22.37
N VAL A 269 -21.52 -22.18 -21.97
CA VAL A 269 -22.13 -23.15 -22.90
C VAL A 269 -23.16 -22.49 -23.83
N HIS A 270 -23.87 -21.48 -23.32
CA HIS A 270 -24.90 -20.72 -24.05
C HIS A 270 -24.34 -19.53 -24.85
N PHE A 271 -23.01 -19.41 -25.00
CA PHE A 271 -22.39 -18.29 -25.71
C PHE A 271 -22.88 -18.16 -27.15
N TYR A 272 -22.84 -19.26 -27.92
CA TYR A 272 -23.24 -19.24 -29.33
C TYR A 272 -24.76 -19.26 -29.53
N SER A 273 -25.51 -19.88 -28.61
CA SER A 273 -26.97 -20.02 -28.74
C SER A 273 -27.74 -18.79 -28.27
N GLU A 274 -27.20 -18.04 -27.30
CA GLU A 274 -27.92 -16.94 -26.63
C GLU A 274 -27.15 -15.63 -26.64
N LEU A 275 -25.93 -15.61 -26.08
CA LEU A 275 -25.20 -14.35 -25.82
C LEU A 275 -24.78 -13.65 -27.12
N LEU A 276 -24.19 -14.38 -28.06
CA LEU A 276 -23.71 -13.81 -29.32
C LEU A 276 -24.85 -13.33 -30.23
N PRO A 277 -25.96 -14.09 -30.43
CA PRO A 277 -27.13 -13.57 -31.13
C PRO A 277 -27.71 -12.31 -30.49
N LYS A 278 -27.82 -12.29 -29.15
CA LYS A 278 -28.32 -11.13 -28.41
C LYS A 278 -27.45 -9.89 -28.60
N ARG A 279 -26.13 -10.03 -28.49
CA ARG A 279 -25.17 -8.95 -28.80
C ARG A 279 -25.31 -8.46 -30.24
N THR A 280 -25.53 -9.37 -31.17
CA THR A 280 -25.70 -9.04 -32.60
C THR A 280 -27.00 -8.26 -32.81
N ALA A 281 -28.11 -8.69 -32.19
CA ALA A 281 -29.38 -7.99 -32.24
C ALA A 281 -29.27 -6.57 -31.65
N SER A 282 -28.68 -6.41 -30.45
CA SER A 282 -28.43 -5.09 -29.87
C SER A 282 -27.52 -4.21 -30.75
N GLY A 283 -26.57 -4.82 -31.47
CA GLY A 283 -25.76 -4.13 -32.47
C GLY A 283 -26.56 -3.58 -33.65
N LEU A 284 -27.52 -4.36 -34.16
CA LEU A 284 -28.39 -3.97 -35.28
C LEU A 284 -29.45 -2.93 -34.87
N GLU A 285 -29.87 -2.95 -33.60
CA GLU A 285 -30.81 -1.99 -33.02
C GLU A 285 -30.15 -0.66 -32.64
N ASN A 286 -28.84 -0.65 -32.40
CA ASN A 286 -28.10 0.57 -32.07
C ASN A 286 -28.10 1.55 -33.26
N SER A 287 -28.11 2.86 -32.96
CA SER A 287 -28.04 3.91 -33.98
C SER A 287 -26.88 4.86 -33.69
N PRO A 288 -25.79 4.83 -34.48
CA PRO A 288 -25.57 3.98 -35.66
C PRO A 288 -25.33 2.50 -35.29
N GLN A 289 -25.58 1.61 -36.23
CA GLN A 289 -25.45 0.16 -36.00
C GLN A 289 -24.02 -0.23 -35.63
N ILE A 290 -23.89 -1.11 -34.64
CA ILE A 290 -22.63 -1.72 -34.21
C ILE A 290 -22.53 -3.11 -34.87
N PRO A 291 -21.56 -3.35 -35.76
CA PRO A 291 -21.44 -4.59 -36.52
C PRO A 291 -21.12 -5.75 -35.58
N PRO A 292 -21.36 -6.99 -36.02
CA PRO A 292 -20.87 -8.17 -35.33
C PRO A 292 -19.36 -8.08 -35.08
N LEU A 293 -18.89 -8.81 -34.06
CA LEU A 293 -17.46 -8.97 -33.84
C LEU A 293 -16.82 -9.69 -35.04
N PRO A 294 -15.57 -9.34 -35.41
CA PRO A 294 -14.82 -10.09 -36.41
C PRO A 294 -14.79 -11.58 -36.09
N SER A 295 -14.97 -12.43 -37.10
CA SER A 295 -15.03 -13.89 -36.95
C SER A 295 -13.73 -14.52 -36.48
N ASP A 296 -12.61 -13.79 -36.59
CA ASP A 296 -11.27 -14.18 -36.16
C ASP A 296 -11.00 -13.90 -34.67
N ILE A 297 -11.84 -13.11 -33.99
CA ILE A 297 -11.71 -12.93 -32.54
C ILE A 297 -12.13 -14.23 -31.85
N GLN A 298 -11.18 -14.83 -31.13
CA GLN A 298 -11.45 -16.00 -30.30
C GLN A 298 -12.58 -15.69 -29.29
N SER A 299 -13.51 -16.63 -29.10
CA SER A 299 -14.70 -16.41 -28.24
C SER A 299 -14.34 -15.98 -26.82
N GLY A 300 -13.26 -16.52 -26.24
CA GLY A 300 -12.75 -16.13 -24.92
C GLY A 300 -12.18 -14.71 -24.84
N LEU A 301 -11.85 -14.09 -26.00
CA LEU A 301 -11.48 -12.68 -26.09
C LEU A 301 -12.69 -11.81 -26.41
N ALA A 302 -13.67 -12.32 -27.17
CA ALA A 302 -14.90 -11.60 -27.51
C ALA A 302 -15.77 -11.30 -26.29
N TYR A 303 -15.87 -12.26 -25.35
CA TYR A 303 -16.73 -12.18 -24.18
C TYR A 303 -15.97 -12.57 -22.91
N ARG A 304 -15.99 -11.69 -21.91
CA ARG A 304 -15.25 -11.86 -20.66
C ARG A 304 -16.10 -11.50 -19.46
N GLU A 305 -17.03 -12.39 -19.11
CA GLU A 305 -17.82 -12.24 -17.89
C GLU A 305 -16.92 -12.24 -16.65
N PRO A 306 -17.00 -11.20 -15.79
CA PRO A 306 -16.22 -11.15 -14.57
C PRO A 306 -16.63 -12.20 -13.55
N GLN A 307 -15.67 -12.67 -12.74
CA GLN A 307 -15.97 -13.54 -11.60
C GLN A 307 -16.89 -12.84 -10.57
N PRO A 308 -17.67 -13.57 -9.75
CA PRO A 308 -18.61 -12.97 -8.79
C PRO A 308 -18.00 -11.89 -7.88
N HIS A 309 -16.77 -12.08 -7.39
CA HIS A 309 -16.10 -11.07 -6.57
C HIS A 309 -15.78 -9.77 -7.33
N VAL A 310 -15.53 -9.84 -8.66
CA VAL A 310 -15.27 -8.66 -9.49
C VAL A 310 -16.56 -7.88 -9.66
N LYS A 311 -17.70 -8.56 -9.82
CA LYS A 311 -19.01 -7.90 -9.88
C LYS A 311 -19.28 -7.08 -8.60
N SER A 312 -18.86 -7.57 -7.43
CA SER A 312 -18.91 -6.83 -6.16
C SER A 312 -17.96 -5.63 -6.15
N ILE A 313 -16.73 -5.79 -6.67
CA ILE A 313 -15.76 -4.69 -6.83
C ILE A 313 -16.32 -3.61 -7.74
N LEU A 314 -16.94 -3.96 -8.87
CA LEU A 314 -17.57 -3.01 -9.80
C LEU A 314 -18.69 -2.21 -9.15
N SER A 315 -19.53 -2.87 -8.34
CA SER A 315 -20.53 -2.20 -7.51
C SER A 315 -19.90 -1.19 -6.54
N SER A 316 -18.77 -1.56 -5.90
CA SER A 316 -18.01 -0.67 -5.03
C SER A 316 -17.39 0.50 -5.79
N TYR A 317 -16.87 0.26 -6.99
CA TYR A 317 -16.32 1.31 -7.85
C TYR A 317 -17.40 2.30 -8.28
N ALA A 318 -18.59 1.83 -8.67
CA ALA A 318 -19.71 2.70 -8.99
C ALA A 318 -20.07 3.62 -7.80
N ARG A 319 -20.19 3.09 -6.57
CA ARG A 319 -20.40 3.91 -5.37
C ARG A 319 -19.27 4.90 -5.12
N HIS A 320 -18.03 4.48 -5.30
CA HIS A 320 -16.87 5.35 -5.13
C HIS A 320 -16.90 6.51 -6.14
N ILE A 321 -17.19 6.22 -7.41
CA ILE A 321 -17.33 7.24 -8.45
C ILE A 321 -18.49 8.18 -8.12
N ALA A 322 -19.64 7.65 -7.72
CA ALA A 322 -20.80 8.44 -7.35
C ALA A 322 -20.51 9.43 -6.21
N LYS A 323 -19.72 8.99 -5.22
CA LYS A 323 -19.35 9.79 -4.05
C LYS A 323 -18.33 10.89 -4.37
N ASN A 324 -17.35 10.60 -5.23
CA ASN A 324 -16.21 11.51 -5.45
C ASN A 324 -16.39 12.44 -6.66
N TYR A 325 -17.33 12.13 -7.55
CA TYR A 325 -17.56 12.88 -8.79
C TYR A 325 -19.01 13.32 -8.91
N ALA A 326 -19.50 14.00 -7.87
CA ALA A 326 -20.75 14.75 -7.92
C ALA A 326 -20.75 15.73 -9.11
N HIS A 327 -21.93 16.15 -9.53
CA HIS A 327 -22.08 17.06 -10.67
C HIS A 327 -21.16 18.30 -10.50
N PRO A 328 -20.50 18.78 -11.57
CA PRO A 328 -19.71 20.00 -11.55
C PRO A 328 -20.43 21.19 -10.88
N GLU A 329 -19.66 22.14 -10.36
CA GLU A 329 -20.10 23.24 -9.47
C GLU A 329 -21.33 24.03 -9.98
N ASP A 330 -21.57 24.05 -11.29
CA ASP A 330 -22.67 24.77 -11.93
C ASP A 330 -24.08 24.26 -11.54
N ASN A 331 -24.23 23.01 -11.09
CA ASN A 331 -25.53 22.46 -10.70
C ASN A 331 -25.44 21.37 -9.60
N PRO A 332 -25.32 21.74 -8.32
CA PRO A 332 -25.21 20.77 -7.22
C PRO A 332 -26.50 19.95 -6.98
N LYS A 333 -27.63 20.32 -7.60
CA LYS A 333 -28.89 19.56 -7.50
C LYS A 333 -28.97 18.42 -8.51
N ALA A 334 -28.13 18.42 -9.54
CA ALA A 334 -28.11 17.34 -10.52
C ALA A 334 -27.62 16.05 -9.84
N THR A 335 -28.44 15.00 -9.92
CA THR A 335 -28.13 13.69 -9.38
C THR A 335 -27.55 12.81 -10.47
N ILE A 336 -26.73 11.83 -10.07
CA ILE A 336 -26.21 10.82 -10.99
C ILE A 336 -27.35 9.87 -11.34
N THR A 337 -27.68 9.76 -12.61
CA THR A 337 -28.71 8.84 -13.10
C THR A 337 -28.12 7.49 -13.46
N LYS A 338 -26.88 7.48 -13.96
CA LYS A 338 -26.24 6.27 -14.50
C LYS A 338 -24.72 6.43 -14.55
N ILE A 339 -24.02 5.35 -14.21
CA ILE A 339 -22.57 5.21 -14.31
C ILE A 339 -22.29 4.03 -15.22
N ARG A 340 -21.80 4.28 -16.42
CA ARG A 340 -21.34 3.22 -17.33
C ARG A 340 -19.90 2.89 -17.01
N ILE A 341 -19.59 1.60 -16.90
CA ILE A 341 -18.23 1.13 -16.64
C ILE A 341 -17.71 0.40 -17.87
N TYR A 342 -16.51 0.75 -18.30
CA TYR A 342 -15.78 0.05 -19.35
C TYR A 342 -14.42 -0.42 -18.81
N ARG A 343 -14.09 -1.69 -19.05
CA ARG A 343 -12.72 -2.16 -18.89
C ARG A 343 -12.01 -1.99 -20.21
N ILE A 344 -10.89 -1.28 -20.22
CA ILE A 344 -10.08 -1.09 -21.42
C ILE A 344 -8.79 -1.89 -21.25
N THR A 345 -8.53 -2.82 -22.16
CA THR A 345 -7.23 -3.49 -22.22
C THR A 345 -6.38 -2.79 -23.28
N HIS A 346 -5.22 -2.25 -22.90
CA HIS A 346 -4.27 -1.62 -23.82
C HIS A 346 -3.18 -2.61 -24.19
N SER A 347 -3.25 -3.15 -25.41
CA SER A 347 -2.24 -4.06 -25.94
C SER A 347 -0.95 -3.31 -26.22
N ILE A 348 0.16 -3.89 -25.76
CA ILE A 348 1.49 -3.38 -26.08
C ILE A 348 1.83 -3.78 -27.51
N LEU A 349 2.39 -2.83 -28.25
CA LEU A 349 2.82 -3.06 -29.62
C LEU A 349 3.96 -4.07 -29.66
N ALA A 350 3.89 -5.02 -30.59
CA ALA A 350 5.02 -5.88 -30.89
C ALA A 350 6.13 -5.05 -31.57
N ALA A 351 7.39 -5.49 -31.45
CA ALA A 351 8.53 -4.81 -32.07
C ALA A 351 8.34 -4.51 -33.59
N PRO A 352 7.75 -5.40 -34.41
CA PRO A 352 7.46 -5.09 -35.81
C PRO A 352 6.45 -3.96 -36.01
N ASP A 353 5.45 -3.81 -35.14
CA ASP A 353 4.47 -2.73 -35.23
C ASP A 353 5.10 -1.38 -34.90
N LEU A 354 5.91 -1.36 -33.85
CA LEU A 354 6.69 -0.17 -33.47
C LEU A 354 7.68 0.21 -34.57
N ALA A 355 8.37 -0.76 -35.18
CA ALA A 355 9.28 -0.53 -36.30
C ALA A 355 8.56 0.00 -37.56
N ARG A 356 7.28 -0.33 -37.74
CA ARG A 356 6.41 0.25 -38.78
C ARG A 356 5.88 1.64 -38.44
N GLY A 357 6.23 2.18 -37.27
CA GLY A 357 5.79 3.50 -36.80
C GLY A 357 4.34 3.54 -36.32
N VAL A 358 3.75 2.38 -35.97
CA VAL A 358 2.42 2.36 -35.33
C VAL A 358 2.51 3.09 -33.99
N SER A 359 1.59 4.03 -33.76
CA SER A 359 1.55 4.76 -32.49
C SER A 359 1.12 3.80 -31.36
N PRO A 360 1.83 3.78 -30.21
CA PRO A 360 1.37 3.06 -29.03
C PRO A 360 0.00 3.54 -28.52
N LEU A 361 -0.44 4.73 -28.94
CA LEU A 361 -1.73 5.31 -28.60
C LEU A 361 -2.75 5.18 -29.74
N ASP A 362 -2.47 4.35 -30.75
CA ASP A 362 -3.45 4.07 -31.80
C ASP A 362 -4.70 3.42 -31.16
N PRO A 363 -5.92 3.92 -31.42
CA PRO A 363 -7.15 3.36 -30.88
C PRO A 363 -7.30 1.85 -31.10
N SER A 364 -6.75 1.28 -32.19
CA SER A 364 -6.83 -0.16 -32.44
C SER A 364 -6.00 -1.01 -31.47
N THR A 365 -5.13 -0.39 -30.67
CA THR A 365 -4.40 -1.08 -29.59
C THR A 365 -5.25 -1.24 -28.33
N PHE A 366 -6.44 -0.64 -28.27
CA PHE A 366 -7.34 -0.73 -27.14
C PHE A 366 -8.47 -1.72 -27.41
N ILE A 367 -8.77 -2.56 -26.42
CA ILE A 367 -9.87 -3.52 -26.44
C ILE A 367 -10.83 -3.16 -25.31
N PRO A 368 -11.87 -2.36 -25.58
CA PRO A 368 -12.87 -1.97 -24.60
C PRO A 368 -13.90 -3.09 -24.38
N TYR A 369 -14.23 -3.36 -23.13
CA TYR A 369 -15.30 -4.27 -22.71
C TYR A 369 -16.35 -3.48 -21.92
N PHE A 370 -17.62 -3.66 -22.24
CA PHE A 370 -18.69 -3.05 -21.47
C PHE A 370 -18.95 -3.85 -20.18
N TYR A 371 -18.83 -3.22 -19.03
CA TYR A 371 -19.02 -3.89 -17.73
C TYR A 371 -20.38 -3.58 -17.10
N GLY A 372 -21.22 -2.82 -17.80
CA GLY A 372 -22.61 -2.56 -17.45
C GLY A 372 -22.85 -1.13 -16.96
N ASP A 373 -24.13 -0.83 -16.81
CA ASP A 373 -24.65 0.41 -16.28
C ASP A 373 -25.02 0.24 -14.80
N TYR A 374 -24.61 1.18 -13.96
CA TYR A 374 -24.85 1.16 -12.52
C TYR A 374 -25.52 2.44 -12.05
N ASP A 375 -26.31 2.36 -10.99
CA ASP A 375 -26.79 3.54 -10.27
C ASP A 375 -25.74 4.07 -9.28
N ALA A 376 -26.06 5.17 -8.60
CA ALA A 376 -25.20 5.78 -7.58
C ALA A 376 -24.96 4.87 -6.35
N ASN A 377 -25.82 3.87 -6.11
CA ASN A 377 -25.68 2.89 -5.03
C ASN A 377 -24.83 1.67 -5.46
N GLY A 378 -24.41 1.62 -6.72
CA GLY A 378 -23.68 0.52 -7.31
C GLY A 378 -24.55 -0.69 -7.63
N LYS A 379 -25.86 -0.53 -7.78
CA LYS A 379 -26.74 -1.55 -8.34
C LYS A 379 -26.69 -1.50 -9.86
N MET A 380 -26.53 -2.65 -10.50
CA MET A 380 -26.60 -2.76 -11.97
C MET A 380 -28.03 -2.45 -12.44
N LEU A 381 -28.14 -1.60 -13.45
CA LEU A 381 -29.42 -1.12 -14.00
C LEU A 381 -30.03 -2.10 -15.01
N ASP A 382 -29.19 -2.70 -15.86
CA ASP A 382 -29.61 -3.66 -16.87
C ASP A 382 -28.61 -4.83 -16.94
N ASP A 383 -29.01 -5.99 -16.41
CA ASP A 383 -28.25 -7.24 -16.48
C ASP A 383 -28.51 -8.01 -17.78
N LYS A 384 -29.39 -7.48 -18.64
CA LYS A 384 -29.78 -8.05 -19.92
C LYS A 384 -29.30 -7.19 -21.09
N ASP A 385 -28.41 -6.24 -20.90
CA ASP A 385 -27.81 -5.54 -22.03
C ASP A 385 -27.04 -6.53 -22.94
N GLY A 386 -27.23 -6.43 -24.26
CA GLY A 386 -26.60 -7.33 -25.23
C GLY A 386 -25.09 -7.14 -25.38
N PHE A 387 -24.56 -5.98 -25.01
CA PHE A 387 -23.13 -5.70 -25.00
C PHE A 387 -22.47 -6.05 -23.67
N LEU A 388 -23.24 -6.45 -22.65
CA LEU A 388 -22.70 -6.75 -21.33
C LEU A 388 -21.60 -7.82 -21.42
N TRP A 389 -20.41 -7.43 -20.97
CA TRP A 389 -19.15 -8.19 -20.95
C TRP A 389 -18.54 -8.51 -22.33
N PHE A 390 -19.08 -7.97 -23.41
CA PHE A 390 -18.51 -8.09 -24.75
C PHE A 390 -17.46 -7.01 -25.02
N ALA A 391 -16.48 -7.36 -25.83
CA ALA A 391 -15.56 -6.41 -26.44
C ALA A 391 -16.30 -5.55 -27.51
N PHE A 392 -15.89 -4.30 -27.69
CA PHE A 392 -16.22 -3.55 -28.91
C PHE A 392 -15.08 -3.61 -29.90
N PRO A 393 -15.37 -3.79 -31.19
CA PRO A 393 -14.36 -3.72 -32.22
C PRO A 393 -13.89 -2.26 -32.39
N ILE A 394 -12.58 -2.05 -32.44
CA ILE A 394 -11.97 -0.80 -32.88
C ILE A 394 -11.15 -1.13 -34.12
N TYR A 395 -11.55 -0.56 -35.26
CA TYR A 395 -10.85 -0.78 -36.52
C TYR A 395 -9.92 0.40 -36.81
N ASN A 396 -8.68 0.11 -37.22
CA ASN A 396 -7.79 1.15 -37.72
C ASN A 396 -8.25 1.67 -39.10
N ALA A 397 -7.74 2.83 -39.50
CA ALA A 397 -8.12 3.49 -40.76
C ALA A 397 -7.88 2.62 -42.01
N ALA A 398 -6.81 1.82 -42.02
CA ALA A 398 -6.47 0.97 -43.17
C ALA A 398 -7.44 -0.21 -43.30
N GLU A 399 -7.77 -0.86 -42.19
CA GLU A 399 -8.75 -1.94 -42.09
C GLU A 399 -10.14 -1.44 -42.48
N LEU A 400 -10.50 -0.22 -42.06
CA LEU A 400 -11.76 0.44 -42.47
C LEU A 400 -11.81 0.73 -43.95
N ARG A 401 -10.73 1.27 -44.56
CA ARG A 401 -10.68 1.47 -46.01
C ARG A 401 -10.82 0.16 -46.78
N ARG A 402 -10.25 -0.94 -46.27
CA ARG A 402 -10.39 -2.27 -46.89
C ARG A 402 -11.84 -2.78 -46.81
N ARG A 403 -12.50 -2.59 -45.67
CA ARG A 403 -13.86 -3.08 -45.42
C ARG A 403 -14.96 -2.16 -45.95
N ASN A 404 -14.64 -0.90 -46.18
CA ASN A 404 -15.55 0.11 -46.70
C ASN A 404 -14.87 0.94 -47.79
N PRO A 405 -14.66 0.34 -48.99
CA PRO A 405 -14.00 1.01 -50.10
C PRO A 405 -14.72 2.29 -50.55
N ASP A 406 -16.04 2.37 -50.29
CA ASP A 406 -16.89 3.48 -50.71
C ASP A 406 -16.78 4.73 -49.81
N GLY A 407 -15.99 4.67 -48.74
CA GLY A 407 -15.64 5.84 -47.93
C GLY A 407 -16.77 6.42 -47.08
N LEU A 408 -17.92 5.73 -46.96
CA LEU A 408 -19.09 6.18 -46.19
C LEU A 408 -18.92 6.12 -44.66
N LEU A 409 -17.82 5.56 -44.16
CA LEU A 409 -17.55 5.39 -42.73
C LEU A 409 -16.39 6.32 -42.32
N PRO A 410 -16.45 6.90 -41.11
CA PRO A 410 -15.37 7.71 -40.53
C PRO A 410 -13.99 7.03 -40.61
N SER A 411 -12.92 7.84 -40.66
CA SER A 411 -11.52 7.38 -40.78
C SER A 411 -11.03 6.49 -39.63
N CYS A 412 -11.72 6.52 -38.49
CA CYS A 412 -11.65 5.50 -37.44
C CYS A 412 -13.08 5.26 -36.95
N LEU A 413 -13.54 4.02 -36.96
CA LEU A 413 -14.84 3.64 -36.48
C LEU A 413 -14.63 2.92 -35.16
N ASP A 414 -14.55 3.75 -34.14
CA ASP A 414 -14.49 3.32 -32.76
C ASP A 414 -15.94 3.09 -32.30
N TYR A 415 -16.39 1.83 -32.38
CA TYR A 415 -17.74 1.48 -31.96
C TYR A 415 -17.92 1.62 -30.45
N PHE A 416 -16.83 1.63 -29.69
CA PHE A 416 -16.87 2.00 -28.29
C PHE A 416 -17.20 3.49 -28.13
N VAL A 417 -16.63 4.39 -28.92
CA VAL A 417 -17.03 5.82 -28.96
C VAL A 417 -18.51 5.97 -29.31
N LEU A 418 -19.01 5.23 -30.29
CA LEU A 418 -20.42 5.27 -30.69
C LEU A 418 -21.36 4.79 -29.58
N HIS A 419 -21.07 3.62 -29.00
CA HIS A 419 -21.85 3.07 -27.90
C HIS A 419 -21.82 3.97 -26.66
N SER A 420 -20.65 4.53 -26.35
CA SER A 420 -20.45 5.29 -25.13
C SER A 420 -20.80 6.77 -25.25
N GLY A 421 -20.89 7.32 -26.46
CA GLY A 421 -21.03 8.76 -26.67
C GLY A 421 -19.78 9.56 -26.26
N LEU A 422 -18.59 8.95 -26.29
CA LEU A 422 -17.32 9.62 -26.00
C LEU A 422 -16.94 10.59 -27.12
N ASP A 423 -16.89 11.88 -26.82
CA ASP A 423 -16.39 12.88 -27.75
C ASP A 423 -14.86 12.99 -27.66
N LEU A 424 -14.14 12.19 -28.45
CA LEU A 424 -12.68 12.18 -28.49
C LEU A 424 -12.06 13.55 -28.85
N ALA A 425 -12.79 14.42 -29.56
CA ALA A 425 -12.28 15.73 -29.94
C ALA A 425 -12.21 16.68 -28.73
N LYS A 426 -13.13 16.55 -27.77
CA LYS A 426 -13.12 17.32 -26.52
C LYS A 426 -12.03 16.87 -25.56
N GLU A 427 -11.65 15.60 -25.61
CA GLU A 427 -10.71 14.95 -24.69
C GLU A 427 -9.23 15.04 -25.10
N LYS A 428 -8.91 15.59 -26.28
CA LYS A 428 -7.52 15.84 -26.72
C LYS A 428 -6.92 17.13 -26.15
N LYS A 429 -7.69 17.89 -25.37
CA LYS A 429 -7.24 19.06 -24.61
C LYS A 429 -7.08 18.67 -23.15
#